data_AF-A0A0Q7JQW0-F1
#
_entry.id   AF-A0A0Q7JQW0-F1
#
_cell.length_a   1.000
_cell.length_b   1.000
_cell.length_c   1.000
_cell.angle_alpha   90.00
_cell.angle_beta   90.00
_cell.angle_gamma   90.00
#
_symmetry.space_group_name_H-M   'P 1'
#
loop_
_entity.id
_entity.type
_entity.pdbx_description
1 polymer ?
#
loop_
_entity_poly.entity_id
_entity_poly.type
_entity_poly.pdbx_seq_one_letter_code
_entity_poly.pdbx_strand_id
1 'polypeptide(L)'
;MQDIVIKYDEFVAEENVLIQRIGVCKEFIEVILKYISDKADSIHILTAEDIVTAVHTMGQDLDTELLHIRLEKSFLENKIKGLEADDQLIQKDN
;
A
#
# COMPACT_ATOMS: atom_id res chain seq x y z
N MET A 1 -5.02 -6.34 24.91
CA MET A 1 -5.38 -5.06 24.25
C MET A 1 -4.16 -4.39 23.65
N GLN A 2 -3.10 -4.16 24.42
CA GLN A 2 -1.89 -3.46 23.96
C GLN A 2 -1.22 -4.08 22.72
N ASP A 3 -1.10 -5.42 22.65
CA ASP A 3 -0.51 -6.09 21.48
C ASP A 3 -1.30 -5.90 20.18
N ILE A 4 -2.63 -5.74 20.27
CA ILE A 4 -3.50 -5.53 19.11
C ILE A 4 -3.31 -4.11 18.57
N VAL A 5 -3.18 -3.13 19.47
CA VAL A 5 -2.94 -1.73 19.12
C VAL A 5 -1.55 -1.56 18.50
N ILE A 6 -0.52 -2.19 19.08
CA ILE A 6 0.85 -2.17 18.51
C ILE A 6 0.84 -2.72 17.08
N LYS A 7 0.22 -3.89 16.87
CA LYS A 7 0.14 -4.49 15.53
C LYS A 7 -0.65 -3.63 14.54
N TYR A 8 -1.69 -2.95 15.02
CA TYR A 8 -2.44 -2.00 14.19
C TYR A 8 -1.56 -0.82 13.77
N ASP A 9 -0.79 -0.25 14.69
CA ASP A 9 0.12 0.87 14.40
C ASP A 9 1.25 0.45 13.44
N GLU A 10 1.77 -0.78 13.56
CA GLU A 10 2.72 -1.36 12.60
C GLU A 10 2.13 -1.41 11.19
N PHE A 11 0.89 -1.88 11.04
CA PHE A 11 0.20 -1.89 9.74
C PHE A 11 -0.07 -0.49 9.19
N VAL A 12 -0.33 0.51 10.04
CA VAL A 12 -0.45 1.91 9.60
C VAL A 12 0.88 2.41 9.03
N ALA A 13 2.00 2.11 9.69
CA ALA A 13 3.32 2.49 9.21
C ALA A 13 3.65 1.80 7.88
N GLU A 14 3.39 0.50 7.78
CA GLU A 14 3.63 -0.29 6.57
C GLU A 14 2.76 0.17 5.38
N GLU A 15 1.48 0.45 5.63
CA GLU A 15 0.56 1.01 4.64
C GLU A 15 1.11 2.31 4.03
N ASN A 16 1.61 3.22 4.87
CA ASN A 16 2.17 4.49 4.43
C ASN A 16 3.40 4.29 3.55
N VAL A 17 4.27 3.34 3.89
CA VAL A 17 5.46 3.00 3.09
C VAL A 17 5.05 2.43 1.73
N LEU A 18 4.05 1.54 1.69
CA LEU A 18 3.56 0.99 0.42
C LEU A 18 2.97 2.07 -0.47
N ILE A 19 2.14 2.96 0.07
CA ILE A 19 1.55 4.08 -0.68
C ILE A 19 2.64 4.95 -1.31
N GLN A 20 3.70 5.27 -0.57
CA GLN A 20 4.84 6.02 -1.10
C GLN A 20 5.55 5.27 -2.23
N ARG A 21 5.84 3.98 -2.05
CA ARG A 21 6.50 3.14 -3.06
C ARG A 21 5.66 3.02 -4.35
N ILE A 22 4.35 2.84 -4.22
CA ILE A 22 3.40 2.82 -5.34
C ILE A 22 3.40 4.18 -6.06
N GLY A 23 3.45 5.28 -5.31
CA GLY A 23 3.58 6.63 -5.86
C GLY A 23 4.81 6.77 -6.75
N VAL A 24 5.97 6.33 -6.26
CA VAL A 24 7.22 6.33 -7.03
C VAL A 24 7.10 5.50 -8.31
N CYS A 25 6.51 4.30 -8.26
CA CYS A 25 6.29 3.49 -9.47
C CYS A 25 5.45 4.24 -10.52
N LYS A 26 4.37 4.91 -10.09
CA LYS A 26 3.51 5.70 -10.98
C LYS A 26 4.25 6.87 -11.61
N GLU A 27 5.00 7.64 -10.80
CA GLU A 27 5.81 8.75 -11.30
C GLU A 27 6.89 8.29 -12.30
N PHE A 28 7.53 7.15 -12.03
CA PHE A 28 8.53 6.59 -12.94
C PHE A 28 7.95 6.14 -14.27
N ILE A 29 6.74 5.55 -14.27
CA ILE A 29 6.04 5.21 -15.51
C ILE A 29 5.85 6.46 -16.36
N GLU A 30 5.40 7.57 -15.79
CA GLU A 30 5.23 8.83 -16.52
C GLU A 30 6.56 9.35 -17.09
N VAL A 31 7.65 9.26 -16.32
CA VAL A 31 9.00 9.64 -16.79
C VAL A 31 9.45 8.76 -17.96
N ILE A 32 9.23 7.46 -17.89
CA ILE A 32 9.61 6.51 -18.94
C ILE A 32 8.76 6.74 -20.20
N LEU A 33 7.45 6.91 -20.06
CA LEU A 33 6.55 7.22 -21.18
C LEU A 33 6.94 8.52 -21.88
N LYS A 34 7.31 9.55 -21.11
CA LYS A 34 7.85 10.79 -21.66
C LYS A 34 9.15 10.57 -22.42
N TYR A 35 10.09 9.83 -21.83
CA TYR A 35 11.36 9.50 -22.50
C TYR A 35 11.14 8.75 -23.82
N ILE A 36 10.19 7.80 -23.84
CA ILE A 36 9.80 7.07 -25.05
C ILE A 36 9.26 8.03 -26.11
N SER A 37 8.33 8.90 -25.73
CA SER A 37 7.73 9.88 -26.63
C SER A 37 8.77 10.86 -27.20
N ASP A 38 9.68 11.35 -26.37
CA ASP A 38 10.72 12.32 -26.77
C ASP A 38 11.80 11.70 -27.67
N LYS A 39 11.91 10.37 -27.70
CA LYS A 39 13.00 9.65 -28.36
C LYS A 39 12.54 8.56 -29.33
N ALA A 40 11.26 8.49 -29.67
CA ALA A 40 10.63 7.39 -30.39
C ALA A 40 11.40 6.94 -31.66
N ASP A 41 11.97 7.87 -32.42
CA ASP A 41 12.72 7.59 -33.65
C ASP A 41 14.15 7.07 -33.43
N SER A 42 14.63 7.07 -32.20
CA SER A 42 16.06 6.89 -31.84
C SER A 42 16.32 5.85 -30.76
N ILE A 43 15.28 5.23 -30.20
CA ILE A 43 15.40 4.20 -29.16
C ILE A 43 14.87 2.86 -29.65
N HIS A 44 15.38 1.79 -29.04
CA HIS A 44 14.83 0.46 -29.23
C HIS A 44 13.54 0.32 -28.41
N ILE A 45 12.38 0.49 -29.06
CA ILE A 45 11.07 0.61 -28.41
C ILE A 45 10.74 -0.58 -27.49
N LEU A 46 11.08 -1.80 -27.92
CA LEU A 46 10.78 -3.03 -27.15
C LEU A 46 11.52 -3.04 -25.81
N THR A 47 12.75 -2.53 -25.75
CA THR A 47 13.47 -2.44 -24.47
C THR A 47 12.82 -1.41 -23.54
N ALA A 48 12.30 -0.30 -24.08
CA ALA A 48 11.61 0.68 -23.26
C ALA A 48 10.25 0.16 -22.78
N GLU A 49 9.57 -0.66 -23.58
CA GLU A 49 8.36 -1.40 -23.21
C GLU A 49 8.64 -2.41 -22.08
N ASP A 50 9.72 -3.18 -22.17
CA ASP A 50 10.12 -4.11 -21.10
C ASP A 50 10.36 -3.37 -19.78
N ILE A 51 11.03 -2.20 -19.84
CA ILE A 51 11.29 -1.37 -18.67
C ILE A 51 9.99 -0.84 -18.05
N VAL A 52 9.10 -0.24 -18.84
CA VAL A 52 7.83 0.30 -18.31
C VAL A 52 6.95 -0.82 -17.74
N THR A 53 6.96 -1.99 -18.39
CA THR A 53 6.24 -3.17 -17.93
C THR A 53 6.78 -3.66 -16.60
N ALA A 54 8.11 -3.73 -16.43
CA ALA A 54 8.72 -4.13 -15.17
C ALA A 54 8.32 -3.19 -14.01
N VAL A 55 8.36 -1.86 -14.24
CA VAL A 55 7.95 -0.88 -13.22
C VAL A 55 6.46 -0.97 -12.92
N HIS A 56 5.62 -1.19 -13.93
CA HIS A 56 4.19 -1.38 -13.75
C HIS A 56 3.88 -2.64 -12.92
N THR A 57 4.50 -3.78 -13.24
CA THR A 57 4.36 -5.03 -12.47
C THR A 57 4.79 -4.83 -11.02
N MET A 58 5.92 -4.15 -10.77
CA MET A 58 6.34 -3.79 -9.41
C MET A 58 5.26 -2.98 -8.68
N GLY A 59 4.62 -2.02 -9.35
CA GLY A 59 3.50 -1.26 -8.78
C GLY A 59 2.30 -2.14 -8.44
N GLN A 60 1.95 -3.10 -9.30
CA GLN A 60 0.85 -4.04 -9.07
C GLN A 60 1.09 -4.99 -7.90
N ASP A 61 2.33 -5.47 -7.75
CA ASP A 61 2.72 -6.32 -6.62
C ASP A 61 2.56 -5.56 -5.30
N LEU A 62 2.97 -4.30 -5.26
CA LEU A 62 2.81 -3.43 -4.09
C LEU A 62 1.34 -3.09 -3.79
N ASP A 63 0.52 -2.84 -4.82
CA ASP A 63 -0.92 -2.62 -4.66
C ASP A 63 -1.60 -3.88 -4.08
N THR A 64 -1.13 -5.08 -4.46
CA THR A 64 -1.62 -6.35 -3.91
C THR A 64 -1.25 -6.51 -2.44
N GLU A 65 0.00 -6.20 -2.08
CA GLU A 65 0.47 -6.19 -0.69
C GLU A 65 -0.35 -5.18 0.16
N LEU A 66 -0.58 -3.98 -0.38
CA LEU A 66 -1.38 -2.93 0.26
C LEU A 66 -2.81 -3.40 0.53
N LEU A 67 -3.41 -4.14 -0.41
CA LEU A 67 -4.75 -4.71 -0.22
C LEU A 67 -4.79 -5.70 0.96
N HIS A 68 -3.78 -6.56 1.09
CA HIS A 68 -3.69 -7.50 2.22
C HIS A 68 -3.56 -6.77 3.55
N ILE A 69 -2.69 -5.76 3.64
CA ILE A 69 -2.53 -4.96 4.88
C ILE A 69 -3.83 -4.28 5.27
N ARG A 70 -4.53 -3.65 4.31
CA ARG A 70 -5.82 -2.99 4.58
C ARG A 70 -6.88 -3.96 5.08
N LEU A 71 -6.90 -5.17 4.50
CA LEU A 71 -7.79 -6.22 4.95
C LEU A 71 -7.48 -6.63 6.40
N GLU A 72 -6.21 -6.94 6.72
CA GLU A 72 -5.81 -7.32 8.08
C GLU A 72 -6.07 -6.20 9.09
N LYS A 73 -5.75 -4.96 8.72
CA LYS A 73 -5.98 -3.77 9.53
C LYS A 73 -7.47 -3.61 9.86
N SER A 74 -8.37 -3.82 8.90
CA SER A 74 -9.83 -3.76 9.12
C SER A 74 -10.32 -4.76 10.17
N PHE A 75 -9.71 -5.96 10.25
CA PHE A 75 -10.05 -6.93 11.29
C PHE A 75 -9.57 -6.48 12.67
N LEU A 76 -8.38 -5.88 12.75
CA LEU A 76 -7.85 -5.33 14.00
C LEU A 76 -8.69 -4.14 14.49
N GLU A 77 -9.10 -3.22 13.59
CA GLU A 77 -9.99 -2.10 13.95
C GLU A 77 -11.29 -2.59 14.57
N ASN A 78 -11.92 -3.60 13.96
CA ASN A 78 -13.15 -4.19 14.49
C ASN A 78 -12.92 -4.84 15.87
N LYS A 79 -11.79 -5.51 16.05
CA LYS A 79 -11.43 -6.13 17.33
C LYS A 79 -11.17 -5.09 18.42
N ILE A 80 -10.51 -3.99 18.10
CA ILE A 80 -10.27 -2.87 19.03
C ILE A 80 -11.62 -2.28 19.46
N LYS A 81 -12.49 -1.95 18.51
CA LYS A 81 -13.84 -1.40 18.78
C LYS A 81 -14.68 -2.32 19.67
N GLY A 82 -14.61 -3.64 19.44
CA GLY A 82 -15.31 -4.62 20.27
C GLY A 82 -14.83 -4.62 21.72
N LEU A 83 -13.51 -4.59 21.93
CA LEU A 83 -12.94 -4.55 23.28
C LEU A 83 -13.25 -3.24 24.01
N GLU A 84 -13.27 -2.11 23.31
CA GLU A 84 -13.67 -0.81 23.88
C GLU A 84 -15.14 -0.76 24.30
N ALA A 85 -16.02 -1.48 23.60
CA ALA A 85 -17.43 -1.58 23.94
C ALA A 85 -17.66 -2.46 25.19
N ASP A 86 -16.90 -3.55 25.32
CA ASP A 86 -16.97 -4.46 26.47
C ASP A 86 -16.47 -3.79 27.77
N ASP A 87 -15.39 -3.01 27.70
CA ASP A 87 -14.84 -2.27 28.85
C ASP A 87 -15.80 -1.18 29.37
N GLN A 88 -16.61 -0.58 28.48
CA GLN A 88 -17.63 0.42 28.85
C GLN A 88 -18.87 -0.19 29.52
N LEU A 89 -19.17 -1.47 29.27
CA LEU A 89 -20.25 -2.18 29.94
C LEU A 89 -19.87 -2.56 31.37
N ILE A 90 -18.62 -2.99 31.59
CA ILE A 90 -18.12 -3.37 32.93
C ILE A 90 -18.07 -2.16 33.89
N GLN A 91 -17.87 -0.93 33.37
CA GLN A 91 -17.84 0.28 34.19
C GLN A 91 -19.22 0.85 34.55
N LYS A 92 -20.32 0.38 33.92
CA LYS A 92 -21.69 0.83 34.24
C LYS A 92 -22.36 0.04 35.37
N ASP A 93 -21.82 -1.12 35.72
CA ASP A 93 -22.38 -2.04 36.72
C ASP A 93 -21.71 -1.92 38.11
N ASN A 94 -20.87 -0.89 38.34
CA ASN A 94 -20.25 -0.57 39.64
C ASN A 94 -20.62 0.83 40.14
#